data_AF-A0A1M5MHG2-F1
#
_entry.id   AF-A0A1M5MHG2-F1
#
_cell.length_a   1.000
_cell.length_b   1.000
_cell.length_c   1.000
_cell.angle_alpha   90.00
_cell.angle_beta   90.00
_cell.angle_gamma   90.00
#
_symmetry.space_group_name_H-M   'P 1'
#
loop_
_entity.id
_entity.type
_entity.pdbx_description
1 polymer ?
#
loop_
_entity_poly.entity_id
_entity_poly.type
_entity_poly.pdbx_seq_one_letter_code
_entity_poly.pdbx_strand_id
1 'polypeptide(L)'
;MTLEASWRVVDGDVWRTEGLTITTSEQVRQLIVALSRHDTTDARAYLPQRPLLPSGWPDHEIIIGVRGDRGSLLYSDGDIGGWVTLGDGPEDPPVYAEGEFPARCEIPLPELEEALVEMVEAGRRPECVVWQPFEEG
;
A
#
# COMPACT_ATOMS: atom_id res chain seq x y z
N MET A 1 -4.78 14.32 6.48
CA MET A 1 -3.53 14.36 5.69
C MET A 1 -3.87 14.10 4.23
N THR A 2 -2.88 14.04 3.34
CA THR A 2 -3.07 13.58 1.96
C THR A 2 -2.22 12.33 1.75
N LEU A 3 -2.74 11.36 1.01
CA LEU A 3 -1.96 10.24 0.48
C LEU A 3 -1.98 10.33 -1.04
N GLU A 4 -0.81 10.40 -1.67
CA GLU A 4 -0.70 10.39 -3.12
C GLU A 4 -0.34 8.98 -3.56
N ALA A 5 -1.28 8.29 -4.20
CA ALA A 5 -1.10 6.93 -4.69
C ALA A 5 -1.00 6.92 -6.22
N SER A 6 -0.13 6.06 -6.75
CA SER A 6 0.03 5.85 -8.19
C SER A 6 0.24 4.37 -8.50
N TRP A 7 -0.35 3.90 -9.60
CA TRP A 7 -0.25 2.52 -10.08
C TRP A 7 -0.15 2.53 -11.60
N ARG A 8 0.18 1.38 -12.18
CA ARG A 8 0.16 1.18 -13.64
C ARG A 8 -1.06 0.37 -14.05
N VAL A 9 -1.65 0.76 -15.17
CA VAL A 9 -2.64 0.00 -15.94
C VAL A 9 -1.95 -0.60 -17.17
N VAL A 10 -2.18 -1.87 -17.44
CA VAL A 10 -1.61 -2.64 -18.54
C VAL A 10 -2.69 -2.96 -19.57
N ASP A 11 -2.61 -2.32 -20.73
CA ASP A 11 -3.52 -2.56 -21.86
C ASP A 11 -2.70 -3.11 -23.05
N GLY A 12 -2.61 -4.44 -23.13
CA GLY A 12 -1.70 -5.12 -24.06
C GLY A 12 -0.24 -4.77 -23.77
N ASP A 13 0.45 -4.18 -24.75
CA ASP A 13 1.85 -3.72 -24.62
C ASP A 13 1.96 -2.27 -24.11
N VAL A 14 0.83 -1.60 -23.84
CA VAL A 14 0.80 -0.20 -23.42
C VAL A 14 0.69 -0.11 -21.90
N TRP A 15 1.67 0.54 -21.30
CA TRP A 15 1.67 0.87 -19.88
C TRP A 15 1.24 2.32 -19.68
N ARG A 16 0.27 2.56 -18.80
CA ARG A 16 -0.13 3.90 -18.38
C ARG A 16 -0.04 4.03 -16.87
N THR A 17 0.51 5.13 -16.40
CA THR A 17 0.47 5.46 -14.98
C THR A 17 -0.83 6.20 -14.69
N GLU A 18 -1.58 5.71 -13.71
CA GLU A 18 -2.70 6.39 -13.10
C GLU A 18 -2.36 6.74 -11.65
N GLY A 19 -3.14 7.64 -11.06
CA GLY A 19 -2.94 8.03 -9.67
C GLY A 19 -4.16 8.71 -9.08
N LEU A 20 -4.19 8.74 -7.75
CA LEU A 20 -5.25 9.32 -6.95
C LEU A 20 -4.67 10.06 -5.76
N THR A 21 -5.13 11.29 -5.57
CA THR A 21 -4.90 12.06 -4.35
C THR A 21 -6.02 11.76 -3.36
N ILE A 22 -5.69 11.14 -2.24
CA ILE A 22 -6.63 10.62 -1.26
C ILE A 22 -6.63 11.52 -0.03
N THR A 23 -7.78 12.10 0.28
CA THR A 23 -8.04 12.90 1.48
C THR A 23 -9.32 12.47 2.20
N THR A 24 -10.04 11.48 1.65
CA THR A 24 -11.34 11.00 2.14
C THR A 24 -11.45 9.49 2.05
N SER A 25 -12.31 8.89 2.87
CA SER A 25 -12.61 7.46 2.83
C SER A 25 -13.23 7.00 1.50
N GLU A 26 -13.97 7.87 0.82
CA GLU A 26 -14.51 7.55 -0.50
C GLU A 26 -13.40 7.37 -1.55
N GLN A 27 -12.34 8.19 -1.48
CA GLN A 27 -11.19 8.03 -2.36
C GLN A 27 -10.36 6.79 -2.01
N VAL A 28 -10.34 6.36 -0.73
CA VAL A 28 -9.76 5.06 -0.35
C VAL A 28 -10.50 3.93 -1.06
N ARG A 29 -11.84 3.94 -1.07
CA ARG A 29 -12.62 2.94 -1.81
C ARG A 29 -12.34 2.97 -3.30
N GLN A 30 -12.22 4.16 -3.89
CA GLN A 30 -11.87 4.31 -5.30
C GLN A 30 -10.51 3.69 -5.62
N LEU A 31 -9.51 3.87 -4.74
CA LEU A 31 -8.22 3.21 -4.87
C LEU A 31 -8.37 1.69 -4.83
N ILE A 32 -9.06 1.14 -3.82
CA ILE A 32 -9.25 -0.32 -3.70
C ILE A 32 -9.92 -0.88 -4.96
N VAL A 33 -10.98 -0.24 -5.45
CA VAL A 33 -11.68 -0.64 -6.69
C VAL A 33 -10.75 -0.60 -7.91
N ALA A 34 -9.88 0.41 -8.02
CA ALA A 34 -8.91 0.50 -9.11
C ALA A 34 -7.87 -0.62 -9.04
N LEU A 35 -7.37 -0.96 -7.85
CA LEU A 35 -6.39 -2.03 -7.64
C LEU A 35 -7.00 -3.44 -7.70
N SER A 36 -8.32 -3.58 -7.53
CA SER A 36 -9.02 -4.87 -7.72
C SER A 36 -9.11 -5.31 -9.18
N ARG A 37 -8.71 -4.47 -10.14
CA ARG A 37 -8.76 -4.81 -11.56
C ARG A 37 -7.62 -5.76 -11.92
N HIS A 38 -7.87 -6.66 -12.87
CA HIS A 38 -6.87 -7.63 -13.32
C HIS A 38 -5.76 -7.01 -14.19
N ASP A 39 -5.98 -5.80 -14.70
CA ASP A 39 -5.08 -5.07 -15.58
C ASP A 39 -4.30 -3.98 -14.83
N THR A 40 -4.34 -3.98 -13.50
CA THR A 40 -3.59 -3.01 -12.69
C THR A 40 -2.49 -3.68 -11.88
N THR A 41 -1.47 -2.88 -11.59
CA THR A 41 -0.38 -3.23 -10.67
C THR A 41 -0.69 -2.68 -9.29
N ASP A 42 0.14 -3.04 -8.32
CA ASP A 42 0.10 -2.47 -6.97
C ASP A 42 0.36 -0.96 -6.99
N ALA A 43 -0.25 -0.24 -6.05
CA ALA A 43 0.00 1.18 -5.90
C ALA A 43 1.25 1.42 -5.06
N ARG A 44 2.08 2.35 -5.52
CA ARG A 44 3.06 3.05 -4.67
C ARG A 44 2.43 4.34 -4.19
N ALA A 45 2.57 4.62 -2.90
CA ALA A 45 2.01 5.82 -2.31
C ALA A 45 3.02 6.53 -1.38
N TYR A 46 2.78 7.81 -1.14
CA TYR A 46 3.52 8.60 -0.17
C TYR A 46 2.64 9.70 0.44
N LEU A 47 3.04 10.16 1.63
CA LEU A 47 2.42 11.23 2.39
C LEU A 47 3.23 12.52 2.14
N PRO A 48 2.80 13.43 1.25
CA PRO A 48 3.57 14.64 0.87
C PRO A 48 3.81 15.61 2.02
N GLN A 49 3.09 15.48 3.14
CA GLN A 49 3.30 16.30 4.32
C GLN A 49 4.45 15.82 5.21
N ARG A 50 4.96 14.59 5.00
CA ARG A 50 6.13 14.11 5.75
C ARG A 50 7.42 14.74 5.22
N PRO A 51 8.44 14.92 6.07
CA PRO A 51 9.72 15.46 5.64
C PRO A 51 10.33 14.63 4.52
N LEU A 52 10.95 15.31 3.56
CA LEU A 52 11.83 14.65 2.60
C LEU A 52 13.21 14.45 3.22
N LEU A 53 13.88 13.39 2.79
CA LEU A 53 15.31 13.20 3.04
C LEU A 53 16.12 14.34 2.38
N PRO A 54 17.39 14.59 2.79
CA PRO A 54 18.25 15.59 2.14
C PRO A 54 18.45 15.37 0.64
N SER A 55 18.23 14.15 0.15
CA SER A 55 18.24 13.77 -1.26
C SER A 55 17.03 14.27 -2.06
N GLY A 56 15.98 14.76 -1.38
CA GLY A 56 14.71 15.17 -1.98
C GLY A 56 13.69 14.04 -2.13
N TRP A 57 14.02 12.81 -1.71
CA TRP A 57 13.10 11.67 -1.73
C TRP A 57 12.25 11.59 -0.46
N PRO A 58 11.04 10.99 -0.52
CA PRO A 58 10.28 10.67 0.68
C PRO A 58 11.10 9.88 1.70
N ASP A 59 10.88 10.14 2.98
CA ASP A 59 11.51 9.41 4.10
C ASP A 59 10.87 8.04 4.39
N HIS A 60 9.83 7.71 3.65
CA HIS A 60 9.01 6.51 3.81
C HIS A 60 8.56 5.97 2.45
N GLU A 61 8.20 4.70 2.42
CA GLU A 61 7.55 4.05 1.28
C GLU A 61 6.26 3.37 1.73
N ILE A 62 5.24 3.46 0.87
CA ILE A 62 3.96 2.76 1.06
C ILE A 62 3.66 1.97 -0.21
N ILE A 63 3.42 0.67 -0.07
CA ILE A 63 2.95 -0.19 -1.16
C ILE A 63 1.59 -0.77 -0.77
N ILE A 64 0.63 -0.71 -1.69
CA ILE A 64 -0.74 -1.14 -1.49
C ILE A 64 -1.07 -2.13 -2.60
N GLY A 65 -1.32 -3.38 -2.22
CA GLY A 65 -1.68 -4.46 -3.14
C GLY A 65 -3.08 -4.99 -2.85
N VAL A 66 -3.80 -5.38 -3.89
CA VAL A 66 -5.17 -5.91 -3.81
C VAL A 66 -5.29 -7.16 -4.69
N ARG A 67 -5.87 -8.23 -4.14
CA ARG A 67 -6.08 -9.52 -4.79
C ARG A 67 -7.38 -10.16 -4.35
N GLY A 68 -8.32 -10.30 -5.28
CA GLY A 68 -9.63 -10.84 -4.95
C GLY A 68 -10.32 -10.00 -3.87
N ASP A 69 -10.63 -10.63 -2.73
CA ASP A 69 -11.27 -10.03 -1.56
C ASP A 69 -10.28 -9.68 -0.42
N ARG A 70 -8.98 -9.65 -0.73
CA ARG A 70 -7.90 -9.37 0.21
C ARG A 70 -6.89 -8.37 -0.34
N GLY A 71 -6.05 -7.83 0.52
CA GLY A 71 -4.93 -6.99 0.12
C GLY A 71 -3.88 -6.88 1.19
N SER A 72 -2.77 -6.22 0.86
CA SER A 72 -1.61 -6.05 1.73
C SER A 72 -1.17 -4.60 1.73
N LEU A 73 -0.67 -4.15 2.88
CA LEU A 73 -0.10 -2.83 3.05
C LEU A 73 1.32 -2.96 3.58
N LEU A 74 2.28 -2.43 2.83
CA LEU A 74 3.65 -2.22 3.30
C LEU A 74 3.81 -0.76 3.70
N TYR A 75 4.51 -0.56 4.80
CA TYR A 75 4.99 0.73 5.27
C TYR A 75 6.44 0.58 5.69
N SER A 76 7.33 1.36 5.11
CA SER A 76 8.72 1.46 5.56
C SER A 76 9.10 2.90 5.80
N ASP A 77 9.96 3.15 6.80
CA ASP A 77 10.68 4.40 6.95
C ASP A 77 12.07 4.15 7.58
N GLY A 78 12.90 5.19 7.63
CA GLY A 78 14.25 5.09 8.17
C GLY A 78 14.34 4.84 9.69
N ASP A 79 13.26 5.06 10.44
CA ASP A 79 13.24 4.97 11.90
C ASP A 79 12.79 3.60 12.41
N ILE A 80 11.75 3.02 11.78
CA ILE A 80 11.16 1.74 12.22
C ILE A 80 11.50 0.56 11.29
N GLY A 81 12.08 0.81 10.12
CA GLY A 81 12.33 -0.21 9.10
C GLY A 81 11.08 -0.59 8.31
N GLY A 82 11.16 -1.70 7.56
CA GLY A 82 10.05 -2.22 6.76
C GLY A 82 9.06 -3.01 7.59
N TRP A 83 7.77 -2.75 7.38
CA TRP A 83 6.67 -3.49 7.98
C TRP A 83 5.59 -3.75 6.95
N VAL A 84 4.99 -4.91 7.05
CA VAL A 84 3.85 -5.30 6.22
C VAL A 84 2.73 -5.81 7.12
N THR A 85 1.49 -5.68 6.67
CA THR A 85 0.34 -6.25 7.37
C THR A 85 0.54 -7.73 7.68
N LEU A 86 -0.06 -8.18 8.78
CA LEU A 86 -0.16 -9.58 9.17
C LEU A 86 -1.63 -9.94 9.35
N GLY A 87 -2.11 -10.85 8.53
CA GLY A 87 -3.48 -11.35 8.54
C GLY A 87 -3.52 -12.88 8.55
N ASP A 88 -4.57 -13.42 7.94
CA ASP A 88 -4.87 -14.85 7.78
C ASP A 88 -4.83 -15.28 6.30
N GLY A 89 -4.14 -14.51 5.46
CA GLY A 89 -3.90 -14.81 4.05
C GLY A 89 -3.05 -16.07 3.80
N PRO A 90 -2.61 -16.28 2.55
CA PRO A 90 -1.88 -17.48 2.15
C PRO A 90 -0.64 -17.78 3.01
N GLU A 91 -0.36 -19.07 3.24
CA GLU A 91 0.86 -19.50 3.94
C GLU A 91 2.11 -19.38 3.06
N ASP A 92 1.91 -19.35 1.74
CA ASP A 92 2.98 -19.09 0.77
C ASP A 92 3.19 -17.57 0.61
N PRO A 93 4.45 -17.09 0.55
CA PRO A 93 4.80 -15.70 0.29
C PRO A 93 4.15 -15.15 -1.01
N PRO A 94 3.27 -14.13 -0.93
CA PRO A 94 2.74 -13.47 -2.13
C PRO A 94 3.74 -12.47 -2.72
N VAL A 95 3.77 -12.30 -4.04
CA VAL A 95 4.63 -11.28 -4.68
C VAL A 95 3.88 -9.95 -4.86
N TYR A 96 4.30 -8.85 -4.25
CA TYR A 96 3.72 -7.52 -4.47
C TYR A 96 4.81 -6.53 -4.89
N ALA A 97 4.48 -5.62 -5.81
CA ALA A 97 5.39 -4.61 -6.36
C ALA A 97 6.77 -5.17 -6.78
N GLU A 98 6.77 -6.35 -7.42
CA GLU A 98 7.95 -7.08 -7.90
C GLU A 98 8.81 -7.74 -6.79
N GLY A 99 8.41 -7.65 -5.51
CA GLY A 99 9.08 -8.29 -4.36
C GLY A 99 8.23 -9.35 -3.67
N GLU A 100 8.87 -10.36 -3.07
CA GLU A 100 8.17 -11.34 -2.22
C GLU A 100 7.84 -10.74 -0.87
N PHE A 101 6.56 -10.66 -0.55
CA PHE A 101 6.08 -10.26 0.76
C PHE A 101 6.03 -11.50 1.67
N PRO A 102 6.18 -11.33 3.00
CA PRO A 102 6.07 -12.41 3.97
C PRO A 102 4.73 -13.16 3.85
N ALA A 103 4.75 -14.44 4.20
CA ALA A 103 3.54 -15.23 4.34
C ALA A 103 2.50 -14.54 5.22
N ARG A 104 1.23 -14.82 4.94
CA ARG A 104 0.07 -14.30 5.69
C ARG A 104 0.02 -12.78 5.77
N CYS A 105 0.59 -12.06 4.81
CA CYS A 105 0.56 -10.60 4.84
C CYS A 105 -0.79 -9.99 4.44
N GLU A 106 -1.62 -10.79 3.75
CA GLU A 106 -2.90 -10.32 3.23
C GLU A 106 -3.99 -10.29 4.31
N ILE A 107 -4.66 -9.15 4.43
CA ILE A 107 -5.81 -8.88 5.29
C ILE A 107 -7.09 -8.71 4.44
N PRO A 108 -8.29 -8.90 5.00
CA PRO A 108 -9.55 -8.60 4.32
C PRO A 108 -9.62 -7.14 3.83
N LEU A 109 -10.24 -6.90 2.67
CA LEU A 109 -10.37 -5.52 2.13
C LEU A 109 -11.04 -4.51 3.07
N PRO A 110 -12.04 -4.86 3.90
CA PRO A 110 -12.58 -3.93 4.89
C PRO A 110 -11.53 -3.44 5.89
N GLU A 111 -10.62 -4.32 6.32
CA GLU A 111 -9.53 -3.97 7.24
C GLU A 111 -8.48 -3.11 6.53
N LEU A 112 -8.18 -3.41 5.26
CA LEU A 112 -7.29 -2.58 4.44
C LEU A 112 -7.88 -1.17 4.22
N GLU A 113 -9.19 -1.07 3.95
CA GLU A 113 -9.89 0.21 3.82
C GLU A 113 -9.78 1.01 5.12
N GLU A 114 -10.06 0.39 6.27
CA GLU A 114 -9.95 1.04 7.57
C GLU A 114 -8.51 1.51 7.86
N ALA A 115 -7.51 0.68 7.57
CA ALA A 115 -6.10 1.03 7.72
C ALA A 115 -5.70 2.23 6.85
N LEU A 116 -6.10 2.25 5.58
CA LEU A 116 -5.79 3.36 4.68
C LEU A 116 -6.51 4.65 5.10
N VAL A 117 -7.74 4.55 5.62
CA VAL A 117 -8.44 5.70 6.21
C VAL A 117 -7.68 6.23 7.42
N GLU A 118 -7.30 5.37 8.36
CA GLU A 118 -6.51 5.78 9.53
C GLU A 118 -5.17 6.41 9.12
N MET A 119 -4.49 5.85 8.11
CA MET A 119 -3.25 6.41 7.58
C MET A 119 -3.44 7.84 7.06
N VAL A 120 -4.52 8.09 6.32
CA VAL A 120 -4.85 9.42 5.78
C VAL A 120 -5.22 10.39 6.90
N GLU A 121 -5.84 9.92 7.99
CA GLU A 121 -6.17 10.76 9.14
C GLU A 121 -4.94 11.09 10.00
N ALA A 122 -4.14 10.07 10.33
CA ALA A 122 -3.03 10.16 11.28
C ALA A 122 -1.69 10.53 10.64
N GLY A 123 -1.50 10.30 9.34
CA GLY A 123 -0.25 10.58 8.62
C GLY A 123 0.93 9.70 9.03
N ARG A 124 0.65 8.50 9.51
CA ARG A 124 1.64 7.52 9.98
C ARG A 124 1.13 6.10 9.74
N ARG A 125 1.97 5.11 10.00
CA ARG A 125 1.58 3.69 9.94
C ARG A 125 0.33 3.44 10.82
N PRO A 126 -0.75 2.87 10.27
CA PRO A 126 -1.99 2.56 10.98
C PRO A 126 -1.79 1.63 12.18
N GLU A 127 -2.56 1.82 13.23
CA GLU A 127 -2.57 1.00 14.44
C GLU A 127 -3.74 -0.02 14.46
N CYS A 128 -4.78 0.16 13.63
CA CYS A 128 -5.94 -0.74 13.58
C CYS A 128 -5.64 -2.15 13.02
N VAL A 129 -4.47 -2.36 12.41
CA VAL A 129 -4.04 -3.65 11.85
C VAL A 129 -2.78 -4.17 12.53
N VAL A 130 -2.60 -5.49 12.48
CA VAL A 130 -1.38 -6.14 12.98
C VAL A 130 -0.31 -6.09 11.90
N TRP A 131 0.94 -5.94 12.33
CA TRP A 131 2.10 -5.84 11.44
C TRP A 131 3.12 -6.92 11.75
N GLN A 132 3.87 -7.32 10.73
CA GLN A 132 5.07 -8.14 10.84
C GLN A 132 6.27 -7.42 10.19
N PRO A 133 7.50 -7.69 10.64
CA PRO A 133 8.69 -7.12 10.01
C PRO A 133 8.80 -7.53 8.55
N PHE A 134 9.30 -6.60 7.73
CA PHE A 134 9.68 -6.84 6.34
C PHE A 134 11.14 -6.48 6.16
N GLU A 135 11.96 -7.49 5.93
CA GLU A 135 13.36 -7.34 5.54
C GLU A 135 13.40 -7.54 4.03
N GLU A 136 13.71 -6.48 3.27
CA GLU A 136 14.02 -6.62 1.84
C GLU A 136 15.25 -7.55 1.72
N GLY A 137 15.03 -8.72 1.10
CA GLY A 137 16.06 -9.76 0.91
C GLY A 137 17.06 -9.44 -0.19
#